data_AF-A0A371D621-F1
#
_entry.id   AF-A0A371D621-F1
#
_cell.length_a   1.000
_cell.length_b   1.000
_cell.length_c   1.000
_cell.angle_alpha   90.00
_cell.angle_beta   90.00
_cell.angle_gamma   90.00
#
_symmetry.space_group_name_H-M   'P 1'
#
loop_
_entity.id
_entity.type
_entity.pdbx_description
1 polymer ?
#
loop_
_entity_poly.entity_id
_entity_poly.type
_entity_poly.pdbx_seq_one_letter_code
_entity_poly.pdbx_strand_id
1 'polypeptide(L)'
;MGGLDITVPDDKNTSDVKIFMKDFVLGIGQQRVSPVEKMFAAWPAYLYLNSTLCGAMLAPLLESQDTSPGPQFAASDLGPGYPNATGPTLNPSTGVEHSGNMLILMQTHARISGDGTLLARHYALARRWADYLVGNALTPQNQQTANAETTANMTNLALKGIIGVKAMVEISRVVGNEIDAQEYDSHAGALIQSWLSLSKSRDGRHLLGTYDDQQSWSLLYSLYADRLLGTDLVSSSVLDDQTQFYGAILSSASTPLGLPIDSESQVLGLSSTAWTMLTAATVTNTSIRDQLIEKIWSGVSNNATLGAFTDQYNDVTGKILNGSAGTAVGSMFAPLALLLPNQTISTQATAPSVSSGSRAQAALNRTGLIAGCTIAGLVVTALVVFLLWRWTHRKHRTSGDRVHMAENTHHLSVIPYGYESTTQDESSNSPADSGLSPGSPPPSGVTSKAARELARSGQRGGSTSSATSPTGGEPAGSEQGTIASMAMVEVQGLRAELEGLRSLLRNREAHLDAPPDYAIHV
;
A
#
# COMPACT_ATOMS: atom_id res chain seq x y z
N MET A 1 -0.17 8.57 -4.95
CA MET A 1 0.71 7.73 -4.11
C MET A 1 2.06 8.41 -3.92
N GLY A 2 2.08 9.54 -3.23
CA GLY A 2 3.33 10.21 -2.83
C GLY A 2 3.53 9.98 -1.32
N GLY A 3 4.75 9.73 -0.88
CA GLY A 3 5.06 9.49 0.53
C GLY A 3 5.80 8.17 0.78
N LEU A 4 6.77 7.83 -0.05
CA LEU A 4 7.74 6.77 0.22
C LEU A 4 9.14 7.38 0.20
N ASP A 5 9.91 7.13 1.24
CA ASP A 5 11.36 7.37 1.23
C ASP A 5 12.08 6.07 0.99
N ILE A 6 12.96 6.05 -0.02
CA ILE A 6 13.79 4.90 -0.35
C ILE A 6 15.19 5.20 0.14
N THR A 7 15.71 4.37 1.03
CA THR A 7 17.09 4.45 1.50
C THR A 7 17.91 3.36 0.83
N VAL A 8 19.07 3.75 0.32
CA VAL A 8 20.09 2.86 -0.24
C VAL A 8 21.36 3.08 0.58
N PRO A 9 22.04 2.02 1.04
CA PRO A 9 23.30 2.18 1.76
C PRO A 9 24.38 2.83 0.88
N ASP A 10 25.37 3.48 1.50
CA ASP A 10 26.44 4.22 0.80
C ASP A 10 27.26 3.32 -0.14
N ASP A 11 27.39 2.04 0.21
CA ASP A 11 28.06 1.02 -0.61
C ASP A 11 27.22 0.55 -1.81
N LYS A 12 26.02 1.13 -1.99
CA LYS A 12 25.05 0.82 -3.04
C LYS A 12 24.61 -0.64 -3.05
N ASN A 13 24.68 -1.31 -1.90
CA ASN A 13 24.20 -2.67 -1.77
C ASN A 13 22.67 -2.72 -1.98
N THR A 14 22.26 -3.20 -3.16
CA THR A 14 20.84 -3.31 -3.52
C THR A 14 20.09 -4.36 -2.70
N SER A 15 20.78 -5.18 -1.90
CA SER A 15 20.14 -6.14 -0.99
C SER A 15 19.70 -5.54 0.36
N ASP A 16 20.03 -4.28 0.64
CA ASP A 16 19.67 -3.56 1.87
C ASP A 16 18.88 -2.27 1.56
N VAL A 17 18.12 -2.29 0.47
CA VAL A 17 17.19 -1.21 0.14
C VAL A 17 15.99 -1.29 1.09
N LYS A 18 15.68 -0.16 1.73
CA LYS A 18 14.56 -0.01 2.65
C LYS A 18 13.63 1.09 2.19
N ILE A 19 12.34 0.89 2.40
CA ILE A 19 11.31 1.87 2.05
C ILE A 19 10.53 2.22 3.30
N PHE A 20 10.45 3.51 3.62
CA PHE A 20 9.67 4.05 4.72
C PHE A 20 8.43 4.76 4.17
N MET A 21 7.24 4.29 4.56
CA MET A 21 5.99 4.89 4.13
C MET A 21 5.62 6.04 5.05
N LYS A 22 5.34 7.21 4.49
CA LYS A 22 4.89 8.38 5.22
C LYS A 22 3.37 8.33 5.42
N ASP A 23 2.93 8.47 6.66
CA ASP A 23 1.53 8.82 6.97
C ASP A 23 1.34 10.32 6.81
N PHE A 24 1.09 10.81 5.58
CA PHE A 24 0.75 12.21 5.40
C PHE A 24 -0.76 12.36 5.44
N VAL A 25 -1.25 12.91 6.55
CA VAL A 25 -2.61 13.42 6.61
C VAL A 25 -2.56 14.93 6.77
N LEU A 26 -2.99 15.65 5.73
CA LEU A 26 -3.24 17.09 5.84
C LEU A 26 -4.33 17.35 6.90
N GLY A 27 -4.00 18.14 7.91
CA GLY A 27 -4.98 18.68 8.89
C GLY A 27 -5.14 17.90 10.20
N ILE A 28 -4.58 16.70 10.33
CA ILE A 28 -4.45 16.02 11.63
C ILE A 28 -2.99 15.59 11.82
N GLY A 29 -2.37 16.03 12.91
CA GLY A 29 -0.91 15.95 13.13
C GLY A 29 -0.31 14.55 13.31
N GLN A 30 -0.94 13.48 12.81
CA GLN A 30 -0.30 12.17 12.77
C GLN A 30 0.62 12.09 11.56
N GLN A 31 1.90 11.86 11.84
CA GLN A 31 2.95 11.73 10.85
C GLN A 31 3.72 10.45 11.13
N ARG A 32 3.05 9.30 11.24
CA ARG A 32 3.74 8.04 11.56
C ARG A 32 4.63 7.56 10.43
N VAL A 33 5.65 6.78 10.79
CA VAL A 33 6.57 6.14 9.84
C VAL A 33 6.17 4.68 9.65
N SER A 34 5.87 4.30 8.42
CA SER A 34 5.43 2.96 8.01
C SER A 34 4.26 2.39 8.82
N PRO A 35 3.14 3.13 9.00
CA PRO A 35 1.94 2.57 9.64
C PRO A 35 1.42 1.35 8.87
N VAL A 36 1.31 0.22 9.57
CA VAL A 36 1.03 -1.10 8.99
C VAL A 36 -0.35 -1.14 8.32
N GLU A 37 -1.35 -0.50 8.90
CA GLU A 37 -2.71 -0.47 8.38
C GLU A 37 -2.85 0.40 7.11
N LYS A 38 -2.06 1.48 6.98
CA LYS A 38 -2.00 2.25 5.73
C LYS A 38 -1.23 1.49 4.67
N MET A 39 -0.17 0.77 5.05
CA MET A 39 0.55 -0.14 4.16
C MET A 39 -0.39 -1.23 3.63
N PHE A 40 -1.24 -1.80 4.48
CA PHE A 40 -2.27 -2.76 4.08
C PHE A 40 -3.27 -2.16 3.08
N ALA A 41 -3.80 -0.97 3.35
CA ALA A 41 -4.72 -0.30 2.43
C ALA A 41 -4.07 0.05 1.08
N ALA A 42 -2.79 0.44 1.08
CA ALA A 42 -2.04 0.81 -0.12
C ALA A 42 -1.48 -0.40 -0.89
N TRP A 43 -1.44 -1.57 -0.25
CA TRP A 43 -0.81 -2.79 -0.77
C TRP A 43 -1.23 -3.18 -2.19
N PRO A 44 -2.52 -3.09 -2.58
CA PRO A 44 -2.94 -3.50 -3.92
C PRO A 44 -2.19 -2.78 -5.05
N ALA A 45 -1.92 -1.48 -4.87
CA ALA A 45 -1.22 -0.71 -5.89
C ALA A 45 0.24 -1.12 -6.02
N TYR A 46 0.90 -1.45 -4.91
CA TYR A 46 2.29 -1.90 -4.96
C TYR A 46 2.40 -3.29 -5.56
N LEU A 47 1.51 -4.22 -5.19
CA LEU A 47 1.44 -5.53 -5.83
C LEU A 47 1.23 -5.41 -7.35
N TYR A 48 0.31 -4.54 -7.78
CA TYR A 48 -0.03 -4.37 -9.19
C TYR A 48 1.05 -3.65 -10.00
N LEU A 49 1.63 -2.58 -9.46
CA LEU A 49 2.59 -1.76 -10.19
C LEU A 49 4.00 -2.35 -10.17
N ASN A 50 4.46 -2.79 -8.99
CA ASN A 50 5.75 -3.45 -8.79
C ASN A 50 5.86 -4.12 -7.41
N SER A 51 5.63 -5.43 -7.36
CA SER A 51 5.67 -6.22 -6.11
C SER A 51 7.04 -6.28 -5.44
N THR A 52 8.15 -5.92 -6.12
CA THR A 52 9.48 -5.88 -5.48
C THR A 52 9.61 -4.77 -4.43
N LEU A 53 8.79 -3.73 -4.51
CA LEU A 53 8.76 -2.65 -3.52
C LEU A 53 8.20 -3.14 -2.18
N CYS A 54 7.33 -4.15 -2.19
CA CYS A 54 6.70 -4.70 -0.99
C CYS A 54 7.72 -5.28 -0.02
N GLY A 55 8.72 -6.01 -0.50
CA GLY A 55 9.78 -6.55 0.34
C GLY A 55 10.57 -5.44 1.06
N ALA A 56 10.96 -4.39 0.31
CA ALA A 56 11.71 -3.27 0.87
C ALA A 56 10.87 -2.41 1.85
N MET A 57 9.54 -2.37 1.71
CA MET A 57 8.63 -1.73 2.68
C MET A 57 8.46 -2.55 3.96
N LEU A 58 8.45 -3.88 3.86
CA LEU A 58 8.31 -4.77 5.02
C LEU A 58 9.60 -4.85 5.84
N ALA A 59 10.76 -4.81 5.19
CA ALA A 59 12.05 -5.05 5.83
C ALA A 59 12.29 -4.21 7.10
N PRO A 60 12.07 -2.87 7.12
CA PRO A 60 12.26 -2.07 8.33
C PRO A 60 11.37 -2.50 9.52
N LEU A 61 10.10 -2.84 9.25
CA LEU A 61 9.14 -3.28 10.27
C LEU A 61 9.53 -4.65 10.86
N LEU A 62 10.00 -5.56 10.01
CA LEU A 62 10.44 -6.90 10.40
C LEU A 62 11.76 -6.84 11.20
N GLU A 63 12.78 -6.18 10.65
CA GLU A 63 14.10 -6.07 11.27
C GLU A 63 14.05 -5.38 12.63
N SER A 64 13.21 -4.35 12.78
CA SER A 64 13.08 -3.61 14.05
C SER A 64 12.49 -4.44 15.20
N GLN A 65 11.80 -5.55 14.89
CA GLN A 65 11.13 -6.41 15.87
C GLN A 65 11.75 -7.79 16.00
N ASP A 66 12.80 -8.08 15.22
CA ASP A 66 13.50 -9.37 15.19
C ASP A 66 14.42 -9.55 16.42
N THR A 67 13.81 -9.45 17.60
CA THR A 67 14.45 -9.52 18.91
C THR A 67 13.95 -10.75 19.67
N SER A 68 14.79 -11.28 20.57
CA SER A 68 14.49 -12.47 21.38
C SER A 68 14.92 -12.28 22.85
N PRO A 69 13.99 -12.39 23.83
CA PRO A 69 12.55 -12.44 23.63
C PRO A 69 12.05 -11.07 23.12
N GLY A 70 11.08 -11.07 22.23
CA GLY A 70 10.43 -9.85 21.76
C GLY A 70 8.92 -9.86 22.03
N PRO A 71 8.22 -8.77 21.68
CA PRO A 71 6.77 -8.64 21.85
C PRO A 71 5.99 -9.74 21.14
N GLN A 72 4.83 -10.12 21.68
CA GLN A 72 3.99 -11.20 21.13
C GLN A 72 3.16 -10.77 19.91
N PHE A 73 3.01 -9.47 19.69
CA PHE A 73 2.21 -8.88 18.62
C PHE A 73 3.06 -7.92 17.79
N ALA A 74 2.61 -7.62 16.57
CA ALA A 74 3.29 -6.69 15.68
C ALA A 74 3.09 -5.24 16.10
N ALA A 75 4.13 -4.43 15.93
CA ALA A 75 4.09 -2.98 16.06
C ALA A 75 3.15 -2.32 15.04
N SER A 76 2.63 -1.13 15.41
CA SER A 76 1.77 -0.33 14.53
C SER A 76 2.54 0.42 13.45
N ASP A 77 3.78 0.82 13.76
CA ASP A 77 4.62 1.71 12.97
C ASP A 77 6.06 1.69 13.49
N LEU A 78 6.94 2.50 12.88
CA LEU A 78 8.35 2.70 13.24
C LEU A 78 8.63 4.03 13.92
N GLY A 79 7.61 4.70 14.42
CA GLY A 79 7.75 5.95 15.16
C GLY A 79 6.59 6.92 14.89
N PRO A 80 6.29 7.79 15.86
CA PRO A 80 5.13 8.68 15.80
C PRO A 80 5.31 9.91 14.91
N GLY A 81 6.53 10.21 14.46
CA GLY A 81 6.87 11.48 13.80
C GLY A 81 7.90 11.33 12.69
N TYR A 82 7.42 11.29 11.45
CA TYR A 82 8.19 11.25 10.23
C TYR A 82 9.01 12.55 10.07
N PRO A 83 10.26 12.48 9.60
CA PRO A 83 10.94 11.30 9.05
C PRO A 83 11.64 10.42 10.10
N ASN A 84 11.42 10.64 11.39
CA ASN A 84 12.18 9.96 12.44
C ASN A 84 11.63 8.54 12.74
N ALA A 85 12.26 7.53 12.17
CA ALA A 85 12.00 6.12 12.43
C ALA A 85 12.67 5.68 13.76
N THR A 86 12.15 6.12 14.91
CA THR A 86 12.76 5.89 16.23
C THR A 86 12.71 4.44 16.71
N GLY A 87 11.89 3.59 16.08
CA GLY A 87 11.72 2.18 16.45
C GLY A 87 10.26 1.74 16.52
N PRO A 88 10.01 0.46 16.78
CA PRO A 88 8.66 -0.11 16.71
C PRO A 88 7.76 0.45 17.81
N THR A 89 6.60 0.97 17.42
CA THR A 89 5.56 1.40 18.37
C THR A 89 4.72 0.19 18.78
N LEU A 90 4.84 -0.22 20.04
CA LEU A 90 4.18 -1.41 20.57
C LEU A 90 2.94 -1.02 21.36
N ASN A 91 1.76 -1.32 20.82
CA ASN A 91 0.49 -1.11 21.51
C ASN A 91 -0.32 -2.41 21.56
N PRO A 92 -0.50 -3.02 22.76
CA PRO A 92 -1.24 -4.26 22.91
C PRO A 92 -2.72 -4.13 22.49
N SER A 93 -3.29 -2.92 22.49
CA SER A 93 -4.67 -2.71 22.02
C SER A 93 -4.82 -2.80 20.51
N THR A 94 -3.74 -2.91 19.75
CA THR A 94 -3.78 -3.02 18.28
C THR A 94 -3.11 -4.31 17.79
N GLY A 95 -2.87 -5.24 18.72
CA GLY A 95 -2.11 -6.46 18.46
C GLY A 95 -2.77 -7.35 17.42
N VAL A 96 -4.10 -7.52 17.47
CA VAL A 96 -4.84 -8.33 16.47
C VAL A 96 -4.79 -7.68 15.08
N GLU A 97 -5.02 -6.38 15.01
CA GLU A 97 -5.01 -5.59 13.78
C GLU A 97 -3.66 -5.68 13.06
N HIS A 98 -2.57 -5.33 13.74
CA HIS A 98 -1.25 -5.25 13.11
C HIS A 98 -0.61 -6.62 12.90
N SER A 99 -0.82 -7.59 13.80
CA SER A 99 -0.30 -8.95 13.60
C SER A 99 -0.97 -9.63 12.41
N GLY A 100 -2.30 -9.47 12.28
CA GLY A 100 -3.04 -9.96 11.11
C GLY A 100 -2.55 -9.30 9.82
N ASN A 101 -2.45 -7.96 9.81
CA ASN A 101 -1.93 -7.23 8.66
C ASN A 101 -0.52 -7.71 8.27
N MET A 102 0.43 -7.78 9.20
CA MET A 102 1.81 -8.16 8.89
C MET A 102 1.93 -9.56 8.26
N LEU A 103 1.23 -10.56 8.80
CA LEU A 103 1.23 -11.91 8.22
C LEU A 103 0.63 -11.95 6.81
N ILE A 104 -0.45 -11.21 6.59
CA ILE A 104 -1.07 -11.07 5.27
C ILE A 104 -0.09 -10.39 4.28
N LEU A 105 0.54 -9.28 4.69
CA LEU A 105 1.46 -8.53 3.82
C LEU A 105 2.71 -9.36 3.48
N MET A 106 3.29 -10.05 4.47
CA MET A 106 4.43 -10.96 4.27
C MET A 106 4.11 -12.06 3.26
N GLN A 107 2.98 -12.76 3.44
CA GLN A 107 2.60 -13.86 2.56
C GLN A 107 2.29 -13.35 1.15
N THR A 108 1.46 -12.30 1.02
CA THR A 108 1.04 -11.77 -0.28
C THR A 108 2.21 -11.20 -1.07
N HIS A 109 3.19 -10.57 -0.41
CA HIS A 109 4.45 -10.21 -1.06
C HIS A 109 5.09 -11.44 -1.70
N ALA A 110 5.39 -12.47 -0.90
CA ALA A 110 6.08 -13.65 -1.39
C ALA A 110 5.30 -14.36 -2.51
N ARG A 111 3.97 -14.48 -2.37
CA ARG A 111 3.08 -15.11 -3.34
C ARG A 111 3.07 -14.41 -4.70
N ILE A 112 3.14 -13.08 -4.72
CA ILE A 112 3.05 -12.30 -5.97
C ILE A 112 4.42 -11.97 -6.55
N SER A 113 5.45 -11.76 -5.74
CA SER A 113 6.82 -11.49 -6.21
C SER A 113 7.61 -12.77 -6.51
N GLY A 114 7.25 -13.89 -5.88
CA GLY A 114 8.05 -15.12 -5.84
C GLY A 114 9.20 -15.06 -4.82
N ASP A 115 9.37 -13.96 -4.09
CA ASP A 115 10.45 -13.76 -3.12
C ASP A 115 10.00 -14.11 -1.70
N GLY A 116 10.39 -15.29 -1.24
CA GLY A 116 10.16 -15.81 0.11
C GLY A 116 11.30 -15.54 1.09
N THR A 117 12.31 -14.73 0.74
CA THR A 117 13.49 -14.53 1.59
C THR A 117 13.15 -13.92 2.94
N LEU A 118 12.23 -12.96 2.99
CA LEU A 118 11.74 -12.37 4.24
C LEU A 118 10.96 -13.37 5.09
N LEU A 119 10.22 -14.31 4.47
CA LEU A 119 9.52 -15.37 5.20
C LEU A 119 10.51 -16.30 5.90
N ALA A 120 11.55 -16.73 5.19
CA ALA A 120 12.59 -17.57 5.75
C ALA A 120 13.40 -16.86 6.85
N ARG A 121 13.75 -15.58 6.63
CA ARG A 121 14.55 -14.80 7.57
C ARG A 121 13.81 -14.51 8.88
N HIS A 122 12.52 -14.16 8.80
CA HIS A 122 11.74 -13.68 9.94
C HIS A 122 10.69 -14.69 10.42
N TYR A 123 10.89 -15.98 10.13
CA TYR A 123 9.91 -17.03 10.46
C TYR A 123 9.56 -17.08 11.96
N ALA A 124 10.56 -16.96 12.84
CA ALA A 124 10.33 -16.99 14.29
C ALA A 124 9.48 -15.82 14.78
N LEU A 125 9.59 -14.65 14.14
CA LEU A 125 8.77 -13.47 14.42
C LEU A 125 7.34 -13.68 13.91
N ALA A 126 7.17 -14.16 12.68
CA ALA A 126 5.87 -14.49 12.10
C ALA A 126 5.11 -15.53 12.95
N ARG A 127 5.81 -16.60 13.37
CA ARG A 127 5.25 -17.62 14.26
C ARG A 127 4.72 -17.02 15.56
N ARG A 128 5.48 -16.14 16.20
CA ARG A 128 5.08 -15.48 17.45
C ARG A 128 3.79 -14.67 17.29
N TRP A 129 3.66 -13.94 16.19
CA TRP A 129 2.45 -13.19 15.86
C TRP A 129 1.26 -14.11 15.59
N ALA A 130 1.48 -15.23 14.90
CA ALA A 130 0.44 -16.23 14.66
C ALA A 130 -0.03 -16.89 15.97
N ASP A 131 0.89 -17.25 16.88
CA ASP A 131 0.57 -17.78 18.21
C ASP A 131 -0.28 -16.81 19.02
N TYR A 132 0.05 -15.51 18.98
CA TYR A 132 -0.76 -14.47 19.59
C TYR A 132 -2.18 -14.43 18.98
N LEU A 133 -2.31 -14.49 17.65
CA LEU A 133 -3.61 -14.45 16.99
C LEU A 133 -4.47 -15.68 17.30
N VAL A 134 -3.90 -16.88 17.41
CA VAL A 134 -4.64 -18.09 17.79
C VAL A 134 -5.40 -17.90 19.10
N GLY A 135 -4.79 -17.21 20.08
CA GLY A 135 -5.42 -16.95 21.37
C GLY A 135 -6.31 -15.70 21.44
N ASN A 136 -6.19 -14.75 20.51
CA ASN A 136 -6.78 -13.41 20.66
C ASN A 136 -7.69 -12.97 19.51
N ALA A 137 -7.69 -13.66 18.37
CA ALA A 137 -8.43 -13.22 17.19
C ALA A 137 -9.94 -13.45 17.26
N LEU A 138 -10.41 -14.58 17.82
CA LEU A 138 -11.83 -14.96 17.72
C LEU A 138 -12.77 -13.96 18.40
N THR A 139 -12.43 -13.56 19.63
CA THR A 139 -13.21 -12.65 20.48
C THR A 139 -12.32 -11.47 20.90
N PRO A 140 -12.03 -10.52 19.99
CA PRO A 140 -11.11 -9.43 20.27
C PRO A 140 -11.69 -8.53 21.36
N GLN A 141 -11.02 -8.51 22.52
CA GLN A 141 -11.37 -7.72 23.71
C GLN A 141 -10.23 -6.74 23.99
N ASN A 142 -10.54 -5.49 24.33
CA ASN A 142 -9.53 -4.42 24.48
C ASN A 142 -8.65 -4.27 23.23
N GLN A 143 -9.22 -4.52 22.05
CA GLN A 143 -8.56 -4.39 20.76
C GLN A 143 -9.19 -3.26 19.95
N GLN A 144 -8.41 -2.72 19.03
CA GLN A 144 -8.73 -1.55 18.23
C GLN A 144 -8.48 -1.84 16.74
N THR A 145 -9.39 -1.36 15.88
CA THR A 145 -9.26 -1.47 14.42
C THR A 145 -8.37 -0.38 13.83
N ALA A 146 -8.08 -0.48 12.54
CA ALA A 146 -7.46 0.60 11.76
C ALA A 146 -8.22 1.94 11.78
N ASN A 147 -9.50 1.95 12.16
CA ASN A 147 -10.34 3.16 12.28
C ASN A 147 -10.41 3.70 13.70
N ALA A 148 -9.59 3.17 14.60
CA ALA A 148 -9.61 3.49 16.02
C ALA A 148 -10.89 3.05 16.77
N GLU A 149 -11.73 2.18 16.20
CA GLU A 149 -12.89 1.58 16.88
C GLU A 149 -12.42 0.62 17.96
N THR A 150 -13.02 0.67 19.16
CA THR A 150 -12.61 -0.14 20.33
C THR A 150 -13.70 -1.08 20.83
N THR A 151 -14.78 -1.27 20.07
CA THR A 151 -15.89 -2.13 20.44
C THR A 151 -15.39 -3.58 20.57
N ALA A 152 -15.74 -4.27 21.66
CA ALA A 152 -15.36 -5.67 21.80
C ALA A 152 -16.07 -6.53 20.73
N ASN A 153 -15.46 -7.65 20.32
CA ASN A 153 -16.07 -8.63 19.44
C ASN A 153 -16.46 -8.11 18.03
N MET A 154 -15.67 -7.18 17.48
CA MET A 154 -15.84 -6.69 16.11
C MET A 154 -15.57 -7.80 15.08
N THR A 155 -16.55 -8.11 14.25
CA THR A 155 -16.52 -9.21 13.26
C THR A 155 -15.38 -9.06 12.27
N ASN A 156 -15.16 -7.85 11.73
CA ASN A 156 -14.14 -7.60 10.71
C ASN A 156 -12.71 -7.69 11.26
N LEU A 157 -12.50 -7.27 12.52
CA LEU A 157 -11.21 -7.38 13.20
C LEU A 157 -10.88 -8.84 13.52
N ALA A 158 -11.87 -9.59 14.01
CA ALA A 158 -11.71 -11.01 14.25
C ALA A 158 -11.34 -11.76 12.96
N LEU A 159 -12.07 -11.50 11.87
CA LEU A 159 -11.79 -12.08 10.56
C LEU A 159 -10.36 -11.79 10.10
N LYS A 160 -9.87 -10.55 10.26
CA LYS A 160 -8.50 -10.17 9.89
C LYS A 160 -7.46 -11.02 10.62
N GLY A 161 -7.63 -11.21 11.93
CA GLY A 161 -6.75 -12.06 12.73
C GLY A 161 -6.76 -13.52 12.26
N ILE A 162 -7.94 -14.06 11.93
CA ILE A 162 -8.10 -15.44 11.44
C ILE A 162 -7.43 -15.62 10.07
N ILE A 163 -7.58 -14.65 9.17
CA ILE A 163 -6.87 -14.65 7.89
C ILE A 163 -5.34 -14.60 8.12
N GLY A 164 -4.87 -13.85 9.12
CA GLY A 164 -3.46 -13.87 9.54
C GLY A 164 -2.97 -15.25 9.97
N VAL A 165 -3.74 -15.98 10.79
CA VAL A 165 -3.43 -17.37 11.18
C VAL A 165 -3.38 -18.28 9.94
N LYS A 166 -4.32 -18.11 9.00
CA LYS A 166 -4.32 -18.88 7.75
C LYS A 166 -3.14 -18.53 6.84
N ALA A 167 -2.70 -17.27 6.81
CA ALA A 167 -1.51 -16.86 6.08
C ALA A 167 -0.26 -17.53 6.64
N MET A 168 -0.19 -17.75 7.96
CA MET A 168 0.91 -18.48 8.60
C MET A 168 1.04 -19.93 8.08
N VAL A 169 -0.06 -20.60 7.73
CA VAL A 169 -0.02 -21.95 7.13
C VAL A 169 0.85 -21.97 5.88
N GLU A 170 0.65 -21.02 4.97
CA GLU A 170 1.42 -20.92 3.74
C GLU A 170 2.86 -20.46 4.00
N ILE A 171 3.07 -19.56 4.97
CA ILE A 171 4.42 -19.16 5.40
C ILE A 171 5.20 -20.39 5.91
N SER A 172 4.59 -21.22 6.75
CA SER A 172 5.17 -22.47 7.26
C SER A 172 5.50 -23.46 6.14
N ARG A 173 4.60 -23.65 5.16
CA ARG A 173 4.86 -24.48 3.98
C ARG A 173 6.04 -23.99 3.16
N VAL A 174 6.13 -22.68 2.91
CA VAL A 174 7.23 -22.07 2.14
C VAL A 174 8.59 -22.31 2.78
N VAL A 175 8.68 -22.25 4.11
CA VAL A 175 9.93 -22.52 4.83
C VAL A 175 10.18 -24.01 5.12
N GLY A 176 9.27 -24.89 4.71
CA GLY A 176 9.38 -26.34 4.89
C GLY A 176 9.01 -26.86 6.29
N ASN A 177 8.29 -26.08 7.09
CA ASN A 177 7.80 -26.50 8.40
C ASN A 177 6.35 -27.00 8.33
N GLU A 178 6.19 -28.24 7.87
CA GLU A 178 4.86 -28.83 7.66
C GLU A 178 4.09 -29.09 8.97
N ILE A 179 4.79 -29.26 10.10
CA ILE A 179 4.16 -29.47 11.41
C ILE A 179 3.42 -28.19 11.83
N ASP A 180 4.12 -27.05 11.83
CA ASP A 180 3.49 -25.76 12.11
C ASP A 180 2.37 -25.46 11.12
N ALA A 181 2.55 -25.80 9.83
CA ALA A 181 1.51 -25.61 8.82
C ALA A 181 0.21 -26.36 9.17
N GLN A 182 0.30 -27.63 9.55
CA GLN A 182 -0.86 -28.44 9.94
C GLN A 182 -1.52 -27.93 11.23
N GLU A 183 -0.72 -27.50 12.21
CA GLU A 183 -1.21 -26.93 13.47
C GLU A 183 -2.00 -25.64 13.23
N TYR A 184 -1.42 -24.67 12.50
CA TYR A 184 -2.12 -23.43 12.16
C TYR A 184 -3.32 -23.64 11.24
N ASP A 185 -3.31 -24.65 10.37
CA ASP A 185 -4.45 -24.96 9.51
C ASP A 185 -5.64 -25.48 10.34
N SER A 186 -5.37 -26.35 11.32
CA SER A 186 -6.37 -26.79 12.30
C SER A 186 -6.92 -25.62 13.12
N HIS A 187 -6.06 -24.71 13.58
CA HIS A 187 -6.49 -23.51 14.30
C HIS A 187 -7.33 -22.58 13.42
N ALA A 188 -6.89 -22.26 12.21
CA ALA A 188 -7.64 -21.42 11.28
C ALA A 188 -9.02 -22.02 10.97
N GLY A 189 -9.10 -23.34 10.76
CA GLY A 189 -10.36 -24.07 10.55
C GLY A 189 -11.32 -23.97 11.73
N ALA A 190 -10.84 -24.17 12.96
CA ALA A 190 -11.68 -24.04 14.16
C ALA A 190 -12.12 -22.59 14.41
N LEU A 191 -11.22 -21.63 14.19
CA LEU A 191 -11.49 -20.21 14.34
C LEU A 191 -12.55 -19.72 13.35
N ILE A 192 -12.43 -20.06 12.06
CA ILE A 192 -13.37 -19.58 11.05
C ILE A 192 -14.78 -20.17 11.23
N GLN A 193 -14.88 -21.44 11.65
CA GLN A 193 -16.17 -22.06 11.98
C GLN A 193 -16.85 -21.34 13.15
N SER A 194 -16.09 -21.05 14.21
CA SER A 194 -16.59 -20.34 15.38
C SER A 194 -16.96 -18.90 15.03
N TRP A 195 -16.10 -18.21 14.26
CA TRP A 195 -16.34 -16.86 13.77
C TRP A 195 -17.62 -16.77 12.97
N LEU A 196 -17.87 -17.69 12.04
CA LEU A 196 -19.11 -17.69 11.25
C LEU A 196 -20.34 -17.89 12.15
N SER A 197 -20.26 -18.77 13.14
CA SER A 197 -21.36 -18.97 14.09
C SER A 197 -21.67 -17.74 14.94
N LEU A 198 -20.65 -16.97 15.33
CA LEU A 198 -20.80 -15.78 16.19
C LEU A 198 -21.18 -14.52 15.39
N SER A 199 -20.71 -14.44 14.14
CA SER A 199 -20.90 -13.27 13.28
C SER A 199 -22.15 -13.32 12.44
N LYS A 200 -22.79 -14.50 12.25
CA LYS A 200 -23.99 -14.59 11.41
C LYS A 200 -25.21 -14.05 12.14
N SER A 201 -25.97 -13.18 11.45
CA SER A 201 -27.28 -12.69 11.90
C SER A 201 -28.27 -13.84 12.10
N ARG A 202 -29.28 -13.64 12.97
CA ARG A 202 -30.32 -14.64 13.27
C ARG A 202 -31.15 -15.05 12.07
N ASP A 203 -31.41 -14.11 11.15
CA ASP A 203 -32.12 -14.40 9.91
C ASP A 203 -31.22 -15.04 8.84
N GLY A 204 -29.91 -15.10 9.11
CA GLY A 204 -28.91 -15.72 8.28
C GLY A 204 -28.59 -14.96 7.00
N ARG A 205 -29.06 -13.71 6.83
CA ARG A 205 -28.96 -12.95 5.57
C ARG A 205 -27.73 -12.05 5.47
N HIS A 206 -27.01 -11.86 6.57
CA HIS A 206 -25.79 -11.05 6.61
C HIS A 206 -24.94 -11.39 7.84
N LEU A 207 -23.73 -10.83 7.86
CA LEU A 207 -22.83 -10.84 9.00
C LEU A 207 -22.97 -9.54 9.81
N LEU A 208 -23.00 -9.68 11.13
CA LEU A 208 -23.09 -8.61 12.10
C LEU A 208 -21.80 -7.79 12.13
N GLY A 209 -21.89 -6.51 12.47
CA GLY A 209 -20.70 -5.66 12.69
C GLY A 209 -19.96 -6.05 13.97
N THR A 210 -20.72 -6.36 15.01
CA THR A 210 -20.28 -6.82 16.33
C THR A 210 -21.08 -8.05 16.72
N TYR A 211 -20.44 -9.05 17.33
CA TYR A 211 -21.16 -10.24 17.77
C TYR A 211 -22.32 -9.90 18.72
N ASP A 212 -23.37 -10.71 18.67
CA ASP A 212 -24.61 -10.56 19.44
C ASP A 212 -25.45 -9.30 19.17
N ASP A 213 -24.95 -8.31 18.41
CA ASP A 213 -25.73 -7.14 18.01
C ASP A 213 -26.38 -7.33 16.64
N GLN A 214 -27.65 -7.73 16.66
CA GLN A 214 -28.47 -8.02 15.48
C GLN A 214 -28.83 -6.79 14.63
N GLN A 215 -28.53 -5.56 15.10
CA GLN A 215 -28.73 -4.34 14.32
C GLN A 215 -27.42 -3.84 13.70
N SER A 216 -26.29 -4.40 14.11
CA SER A 216 -24.98 -3.98 13.64
C SER A 216 -24.62 -4.60 12.29
N TRP A 217 -23.84 -3.87 11.51
CA TRP A 217 -23.22 -4.36 10.28
C TRP A 217 -21.91 -3.61 10.02
N SER A 218 -21.02 -4.18 9.21
CA SER A 218 -19.81 -3.49 8.75
C SER A 218 -19.42 -3.85 7.31
N LEU A 219 -18.65 -2.98 6.68
CA LEU A 219 -17.87 -3.27 5.49
C LEU A 219 -16.77 -4.25 5.90
N LEU A 220 -16.89 -5.50 5.46
CA LEU A 220 -15.94 -6.55 5.76
C LEU A 220 -14.73 -6.47 4.84
N TYR A 221 -14.03 -5.33 4.86
CA TYR A 221 -12.89 -5.07 4.00
C TYR A 221 -11.73 -6.07 4.21
N SER A 222 -11.68 -6.78 5.34
CA SER A 222 -10.71 -7.85 5.58
C SER A 222 -10.93 -9.06 4.65
N LEU A 223 -12.14 -9.26 4.10
CA LEU A 223 -12.39 -10.28 3.07
C LEU A 223 -11.49 -10.11 1.84
N TYR A 224 -11.01 -8.88 1.58
CA TYR A 224 -10.08 -8.64 0.48
C TYR A 224 -8.81 -9.47 0.64
N ALA A 225 -8.31 -9.63 1.86
CA ALA A 225 -7.14 -10.45 2.13
C ALA A 225 -7.41 -11.95 1.90
N ASP A 226 -8.58 -12.46 2.29
CA ASP A 226 -8.98 -13.86 2.02
C ASP A 226 -9.01 -14.15 0.51
N ARG A 227 -9.55 -13.21 -0.28
CA ARG A 227 -9.60 -13.29 -1.76
C ARG A 227 -8.22 -13.15 -2.39
N LEU A 228 -7.40 -12.21 -1.92
CA LEU A 228 -6.04 -11.97 -2.44
C LEU A 228 -5.11 -13.16 -2.15
N LEU A 229 -5.24 -13.76 -0.96
CA LEU A 229 -4.52 -14.96 -0.58
C LEU A 229 -5.10 -16.24 -1.21
N GLY A 230 -6.33 -16.19 -1.74
CA GLY A 230 -7.06 -17.36 -2.23
C GLY A 230 -7.18 -18.44 -1.17
N THR A 231 -7.46 -18.05 0.08
CA THR A 231 -7.57 -18.98 1.21
C THR A 231 -8.95 -19.63 1.32
N ASP A 232 -9.96 -19.03 0.69
CA ASP A 232 -11.35 -19.48 0.66
C ASP A 232 -11.89 -19.82 2.05
N LEU A 233 -11.49 -19.06 3.08
CA LEU A 233 -11.99 -19.22 4.44
C LEU A 233 -13.49 -18.90 4.51
N VAL A 234 -13.90 -17.85 3.79
CA VAL A 234 -15.31 -17.45 3.73
C VAL A 234 -15.92 -17.99 2.45
N SER A 235 -16.87 -18.92 2.62
CA SER A 235 -17.55 -19.58 1.49
C SER A 235 -18.27 -18.58 0.57
N SER A 236 -18.41 -18.95 -0.71
CA SER A 236 -19.13 -18.14 -1.70
C SER A 236 -20.57 -17.82 -1.28
N SER A 237 -21.28 -18.75 -0.65
CA SER A 237 -22.65 -18.51 -0.16
C SER A 237 -22.71 -17.36 0.85
N VAL A 238 -21.72 -17.27 1.75
CA VAL A 238 -21.66 -16.16 2.74
C VAL A 238 -21.31 -14.85 2.04
N LEU A 239 -20.44 -14.88 1.02
CA LEU A 239 -20.14 -13.70 0.21
C LEU A 239 -21.34 -13.22 -0.59
N ASP A 240 -22.16 -14.14 -1.12
CA ASP A 240 -23.38 -13.84 -1.86
C ASP A 240 -24.44 -13.20 -0.95
N ASP A 241 -24.69 -13.79 0.23
CA ASP A 241 -25.59 -13.24 1.25
C ASP A 241 -25.15 -11.81 1.64
N GLN A 242 -23.85 -11.64 1.94
CA GLN A 242 -23.30 -10.34 2.33
C GLN A 242 -23.34 -9.32 1.19
N THR A 243 -23.11 -9.75 -0.05
CA THR A 243 -23.22 -8.91 -1.24
C THR A 243 -24.64 -8.40 -1.41
N GLN A 244 -25.65 -9.27 -1.28
CA GLN A 244 -27.04 -8.88 -1.36
C GLN A 244 -27.41 -7.88 -0.25
N PHE A 245 -26.91 -8.10 0.96
CA PHE A 245 -27.11 -7.19 2.08
C PHE A 245 -26.54 -5.78 1.79
N TYR A 246 -25.32 -5.68 1.25
CA TYR A 246 -24.77 -4.40 0.83
C TYR A 246 -25.64 -3.73 -0.24
N GLY A 247 -26.16 -4.48 -1.21
CA GLY A 247 -27.13 -3.96 -2.19
C GLY A 247 -28.38 -3.34 -1.56
N ALA A 248 -28.90 -3.96 -0.49
CA ALA A 248 -30.05 -3.44 0.25
C ALA A 248 -29.72 -2.14 1.01
N ILE A 249 -28.54 -2.03 1.61
CA ILE A 249 -28.08 -0.79 2.26
C ILE A 249 -27.91 0.31 1.20
N LEU A 250 -27.23 0.03 0.09
CA LEU A 250 -27.01 1.00 -1.00
C LEU A 250 -28.32 1.58 -1.53
N SER A 251 -29.39 0.77 -1.57
CA SER A 251 -30.71 1.17 -2.07
C SER A 251 -31.54 1.97 -1.06
N SER A 252 -31.26 1.84 0.24
CA SER A 252 -32.06 2.45 1.32
C SER A 252 -31.36 3.61 2.02
N ALA A 253 -30.03 3.66 1.98
CA ALA A 253 -29.23 4.67 2.63
C ALA A 253 -29.20 5.98 1.83
N SER A 254 -29.49 7.10 2.48
CA SER A 254 -29.34 8.45 1.92
C SER A 254 -27.89 8.93 1.95
N THR A 255 -26.96 8.15 1.39
CA THR A 255 -25.51 8.39 1.42
C THR A 255 -24.97 8.61 0.00
N PRO A 256 -25.21 9.78 -0.61
CA PRO A 256 -24.94 10.00 -2.03
C PRO A 256 -23.46 9.95 -2.41
N LEU A 257 -22.55 10.17 -1.44
CA LEU A 257 -21.12 10.31 -1.71
C LEU A 257 -20.27 9.12 -1.21
N GLY A 258 -20.84 8.22 -0.43
CA GLY A 258 -20.08 7.15 0.22
C GLY A 258 -21.00 6.14 0.91
N LEU A 259 -20.44 5.02 1.36
CA LEU A 259 -21.12 4.10 2.24
C LEU A 259 -20.40 4.11 3.59
N PRO A 260 -21.10 4.30 4.72
CA PRO A 260 -20.50 4.18 6.04
C PRO A 260 -19.72 2.87 6.21
N ILE A 261 -18.65 2.92 6.99
CA ILE A 261 -17.81 1.75 7.25
C ILE A 261 -18.60 0.67 8.02
N ASP A 262 -19.53 1.09 8.85
CA ASP A 262 -20.36 0.26 9.70
C ASP A 262 -21.61 1.03 10.19
N SER A 263 -22.47 0.34 10.94
CA SER A 263 -23.69 0.92 11.52
C SER A 263 -23.41 2.06 12.50
N GLU A 264 -22.26 2.09 13.17
CA GLU A 264 -21.90 3.14 14.14
C GLU A 264 -21.42 4.42 13.42
N SER A 265 -20.53 4.26 12.45
CA SER A 265 -20.03 5.34 11.58
C SER A 265 -21.11 5.96 10.72
N GLN A 266 -22.23 5.26 10.46
CA GLN A 266 -23.40 5.81 9.80
C GLN A 266 -23.97 7.02 10.56
N VAL A 267 -23.89 7.04 11.90
CA VAL A 267 -24.34 8.19 12.71
C VAL A 267 -23.47 9.43 12.48
N LEU A 268 -22.19 9.22 12.15
CA LEU A 268 -21.21 10.28 11.87
C LEU A 268 -21.13 10.61 10.36
N GLY A 269 -21.83 9.83 9.53
CA GLY A 269 -21.69 9.86 8.07
C GLY A 269 -20.27 9.56 7.60
N LEU A 270 -19.49 8.77 8.35
CA LEU A 270 -18.07 8.55 8.05
C LEU A 270 -17.92 7.42 7.03
N SER A 271 -17.51 7.78 5.81
CA SER A 271 -17.11 6.85 4.75
C SER A 271 -15.59 6.81 4.60
N SER A 272 -15.05 5.66 4.22
CA SER A 272 -13.64 5.52 3.81
C SER A 272 -13.55 5.06 2.37
N THR A 273 -12.79 5.80 1.56
CA THR A 273 -12.40 5.42 0.21
C THR A 273 -11.78 4.01 0.17
N ALA A 274 -10.81 3.77 1.06
CA ALA A 274 -10.03 2.54 1.00
C ALA A 274 -10.86 1.32 1.38
N TRP A 275 -11.58 1.39 2.50
CA TRP A 275 -12.41 0.27 2.96
C TRP A 275 -13.59 -0.01 2.02
N THR A 276 -14.16 1.04 1.42
CA THR A 276 -15.20 0.86 0.40
C THR A 276 -14.66 0.14 -0.83
N MET A 277 -13.47 0.49 -1.31
CA MET A 277 -12.89 -0.16 -2.50
C MET A 277 -12.45 -1.60 -2.22
N LEU A 278 -11.84 -1.87 -1.07
CA LEU A 278 -11.49 -3.24 -0.69
C LEU A 278 -12.75 -4.11 -0.59
N THR A 279 -13.87 -3.56 -0.12
CA THR A 279 -15.16 -4.24 -0.10
C THR A 279 -15.75 -4.41 -1.51
N ALA A 280 -15.67 -3.39 -2.36
CA ALA A 280 -16.11 -3.49 -3.75
C ALA A 280 -15.36 -4.60 -4.51
N ALA A 281 -14.08 -4.83 -4.18
CA ALA A 281 -13.30 -5.90 -4.78
C ALA A 281 -13.72 -7.32 -4.32
N THR A 282 -14.51 -7.46 -3.26
CA THR A 282 -14.90 -8.77 -2.70
C THR A 282 -16.34 -9.17 -3.00
N VAL A 283 -17.22 -8.23 -3.32
CA VAL A 283 -18.62 -8.54 -3.65
C VAL A 283 -18.74 -9.40 -4.90
N THR A 284 -19.74 -10.28 -4.93
CA THR A 284 -19.93 -11.28 -6.00
C THR A 284 -20.81 -10.78 -7.14
N ASN A 285 -21.41 -9.60 -7.01
CA ASN A 285 -22.29 -8.99 -8.00
C ASN A 285 -21.63 -7.74 -8.59
N THR A 286 -21.45 -7.72 -9.92
CA THR A 286 -20.80 -6.60 -10.62
C THR A 286 -21.58 -5.30 -10.53
N SER A 287 -22.90 -5.32 -10.52
CA SER A 287 -23.72 -4.11 -10.34
C SER A 287 -23.52 -3.50 -8.96
N ILE A 288 -23.44 -4.32 -7.91
CA ILE A 288 -23.21 -3.84 -6.53
C ILE A 288 -21.77 -3.33 -6.38
N ARG A 289 -20.79 -4.00 -6.98
CA ARG A 289 -19.42 -3.49 -7.08
C ARG A 289 -19.40 -2.11 -7.72
N ASP A 290 -20.01 -1.97 -8.89
CA ASP A 290 -19.97 -0.73 -9.67
C ASP A 290 -20.65 0.42 -8.91
N GLN A 291 -21.73 0.15 -8.18
CA GLN A 291 -22.35 1.14 -7.28
C GLN A 291 -21.44 1.57 -6.13
N LEU A 292 -20.70 0.65 -5.51
CA LEU A 292 -19.72 1.01 -4.46
C LEU A 292 -18.59 1.88 -5.02
N ILE A 293 -18.09 1.55 -6.22
CA ILE A 293 -17.07 2.34 -6.91
C ILE A 293 -17.62 3.71 -7.32
N GLU A 294 -18.86 3.78 -7.80
CA GLU A 294 -19.53 5.02 -8.17
C GLU A 294 -19.72 5.95 -6.97
N LYS A 295 -19.99 5.41 -5.78
CA LYS A 295 -20.00 6.21 -4.54
C LYS A 295 -18.63 6.83 -4.26
N ILE A 296 -17.54 6.07 -4.34
CA ILE A 296 -16.18 6.61 -4.19
C ILE A 296 -15.92 7.71 -5.21
N TRP A 297 -16.26 7.47 -6.48
CA TRP A 297 -16.14 8.46 -7.55
C TRP A 297 -16.89 9.75 -7.19
N SER A 298 -18.15 9.63 -6.82
CA SER A 298 -19.02 10.75 -6.45
C SER A 298 -18.46 11.54 -5.26
N GLY A 299 -17.95 10.86 -4.23
CA GLY A 299 -17.32 11.49 -3.07
C GLY A 299 -16.04 12.24 -3.40
N VAL A 300 -15.24 11.74 -4.34
CA VAL A 300 -13.98 12.37 -4.75
C VAL A 300 -14.21 13.51 -5.75
N SER A 301 -15.24 13.40 -6.59
CA SER A 301 -15.56 14.38 -7.64
C SER A 301 -16.56 15.46 -7.22
N ASN A 302 -16.99 15.49 -5.96
CA ASN A 302 -18.00 16.45 -5.48
C ASN A 302 -17.51 17.91 -5.35
N ASN A 303 -16.22 18.18 -5.61
CA ASN A 303 -15.58 19.49 -5.46
C ASN A 303 -15.71 20.12 -4.05
N ALA A 304 -16.03 19.34 -3.02
CA ALA A 304 -16.07 19.81 -1.64
C ALA A 304 -14.66 20.06 -1.06
N THR A 305 -13.63 19.55 -1.73
CA THR A 305 -12.22 19.67 -1.32
C THR A 305 -11.39 20.22 -2.48
N LEU A 306 -10.36 21.02 -2.17
CA LEU A 306 -9.48 21.65 -3.15
C LEU A 306 -8.49 20.64 -3.77
N GLY A 307 -9.01 19.63 -4.49
CA GLY A 307 -8.24 18.74 -5.37
C GLY A 307 -7.50 17.58 -4.69
N ALA A 308 -7.82 17.26 -3.44
CA ALA A 308 -7.15 16.19 -2.71
C ALA A 308 -8.05 14.96 -2.55
N PHE A 309 -7.54 13.78 -2.95
CA PHE A 309 -8.26 12.51 -2.80
C PHE A 309 -8.39 12.18 -1.32
N THR A 310 -9.63 12.20 -0.82
CA THR A 310 -9.94 12.03 0.60
C THR A 310 -9.87 10.57 1.04
N ASP A 311 -9.30 10.30 2.21
CA ASP A 311 -9.31 8.96 2.80
C ASP A 311 -10.65 8.70 3.50
N GLN A 312 -10.95 9.47 4.54
CA GLN A 312 -12.22 9.46 5.25
C GLN A 312 -12.94 10.81 5.12
N TYR A 313 -14.21 10.75 4.74
CA TYR A 313 -15.02 11.92 4.43
C TYR A 313 -16.47 11.69 4.86
N ASN A 314 -17.20 12.79 4.99
CA ASN A 314 -18.61 12.73 5.27
C ASN A 314 -19.39 12.35 4.00
N ASP A 315 -20.17 11.28 4.08
CA ASP A 315 -20.88 10.60 2.99
C ASP A 315 -22.09 11.37 2.40
N VAL A 316 -22.43 12.52 2.97
CA VAL A 316 -23.45 13.45 2.48
C VAL A 316 -22.83 14.77 2.01
N THR A 317 -21.91 15.35 2.79
CA THR A 317 -21.36 16.69 2.53
C THR A 317 -20.04 16.70 1.78
N GLY A 318 -19.32 15.57 1.74
CA GLY A 318 -17.99 15.49 1.12
C GLY A 318 -16.86 16.09 1.96
N LYS A 319 -17.18 16.63 3.14
CA LYS A 319 -16.19 17.24 4.03
C LYS A 319 -15.17 16.18 4.47
N ILE A 320 -13.88 16.52 4.40
CA ILE A 320 -12.80 15.70 4.96
C ILE A 320 -13.01 15.56 6.46
N LEU A 321 -13.09 14.31 6.92
CA LEU A 321 -13.13 13.98 8.34
C LEU A 321 -11.73 13.60 8.83
N ASN A 322 -11.00 12.85 8.02
CA ASN A 322 -9.66 12.38 8.33
C ASN A 322 -8.97 11.95 7.03
N GLY A 323 -7.71 12.34 6.82
CA GLY A 323 -6.93 11.83 5.71
C GLY A 323 -7.20 12.56 4.40
N SER A 324 -6.15 13.04 3.75
CA SER A 324 -6.25 13.64 2.42
C SER A 324 -4.94 13.45 1.66
N ALA A 325 -5.04 13.00 0.41
CA ALA A 325 -3.92 12.58 -0.43
C ALA A 325 -2.99 11.52 0.21
N GLY A 326 -3.53 10.70 1.13
CA GLY A 326 -2.78 9.67 1.85
C GLY A 326 -2.44 8.44 0.99
N THR A 327 -1.57 7.57 1.50
CA THR A 327 -1.14 6.35 0.78
C THR A 327 -2.24 5.31 0.62
N ALA A 328 -3.25 5.29 1.49
CA ALA A 328 -4.38 4.37 1.46
C ALA A 328 -5.19 4.41 0.14
N VAL A 329 -5.05 5.46 -0.67
CA VAL A 329 -5.61 5.52 -2.04
C VAL A 329 -5.07 4.42 -2.96
N GLY A 330 -3.98 3.74 -2.60
CA GLY A 330 -3.51 2.55 -3.32
C GLY A 330 -4.54 1.41 -3.37
N SER A 331 -5.52 1.41 -2.47
CA SER A 331 -6.69 0.52 -2.50
C SER A 331 -7.48 0.58 -3.80
N MET A 332 -7.42 1.67 -4.59
CA MET A 332 -8.08 1.79 -5.90
C MET A 332 -7.64 0.70 -6.90
N PHE A 333 -6.47 0.09 -6.67
CA PHE A 333 -5.96 -1.01 -7.47
C PHE A 333 -6.45 -2.40 -7.01
N ALA A 334 -7.28 -2.49 -5.97
CA ALA A 334 -7.75 -3.75 -5.41
C ALA A 334 -8.38 -4.71 -6.44
N PRO A 335 -9.31 -4.27 -7.32
CA PRO A 335 -9.84 -5.16 -8.35
C PRO A 335 -8.76 -5.66 -9.32
N LEU A 336 -7.73 -4.85 -9.60
CA LEU A 336 -6.65 -5.20 -10.51
C LEU A 336 -5.64 -6.15 -9.87
N ALA A 337 -5.34 -5.96 -8.59
CA ALA A 337 -4.41 -6.79 -7.84
C ALA A 337 -4.93 -8.23 -7.66
N LEU A 338 -6.24 -8.43 -7.58
CA LEU A 338 -6.86 -9.77 -7.55
C LEU A 338 -6.65 -10.57 -8.85
N LEU A 339 -6.27 -9.92 -9.96
CA LEU A 339 -6.00 -10.57 -11.25
C LEU A 339 -4.53 -10.99 -11.41
N LEU A 340 -3.67 -10.67 -10.45
CA LEU A 340 -2.24 -10.97 -10.54
C LEU A 340 -2.01 -12.49 -10.43
N PRO A 341 -1.15 -13.06 -11.29
CA PRO A 341 -0.80 -14.47 -11.19
C PRO A 341 0.10 -14.71 -9.98
N ASN A 342 -0.16 -15.82 -9.28
CA ASN A 342 0.75 -16.31 -8.24
C ASN A 342 2.06 -16.77 -8.86
N GLN A 343 3.17 -16.55 -8.15
CA GLN A 343 4.49 -17.02 -8.50
C GLN A 343 4.90 -18.21 -7.62
N THR A 344 5.77 -19.06 -8.14
CA THR A 344 6.46 -20.05 -7.30
C THR A 344 7.41 -19.32 -6.35
N ILE A 345 7.26 -19.56 -5.05
CA ILE A 345 8.02 -18.87 -4.01
C ILE A 345 9.39 -19.52 -3.84
N SER A 346 10.45 -18.72 -3.93
CA SER A 346 11.83 -19.11 -3.64
C SER A 346 12.29 -18.49 -2.32
N THR A 347 12.84 -19.30 -1.42
CA THR A 347 13.45 -18.84 -0.16
C THR A 347 14.95 -18.59 -0.26
N GLN A 348 15.56 -18.91 -1.41
CA GLN A 348 16.96 -18.63 -1.66
C GLN A 348 17.14 -17.17 -2.05
N ALA A 349 18.12 -16.49 -1.43
CA ALA A 349 18.53 -15.18 -1.86
C ALA A 349 19.00 -15.26 -3.32
N THR A 350 18.31 -14.57 -4.23
CA THR A 350 18.73 -14.47 -5.63
C THR A 350 20.05 -13.71 -5.67
N ALA A 351 21.17 -14.43 -5.73
CA ALA A 351 22.44 -13.81 -6.08
C ALA A 351 22.28 -13.23 -7.51
N PRO A 352 22.78 -12.02 -7.79
CA PRO A 352 22.74 -11.49 -9.14
C PRO A 352 23.42 -12.49 -10.08
N SER A 353 22.68 -12.96 -11.09
CA SER A 353 23.19 -13.87 -12.10
C SER A 353 24.26 -13.16 -12.91
N VAL A 354 25.52 -13.31 -12.52
CA VAL A 354 26.64 -13.03 -13.42
C VAL A 354 26.57 -14.08 -14.50
N SER A 355 26.21 -13.67 -15.72
CA SER A 355 26.25 -14.48 -16.93
C SER A 355 27.71 -14.84 -17.24
N SER A 356 28.22 -15.86 -16.56
CA SER A 356 29.45 -16.51 -16.99
C SER A 356 29.10 -17.41 -18.17
N GLY A 357 29.59 -17.00 -19.34
CA GLY A 357 29.47 -17.76 -20.58
C GLY A 357 29.91 -19.21 -20.39
N SER A 358 29.17 -20.10 -21.03
CA SER A 358 29.36 -21.54 -21.10
C SER A 358 30.82 -22.00 -21.14
N ARG A 359 31.21 -22.82 -20.17
CA ARG A 359 32.15 -23.93 -20.41
C ARG A 359 31.59 -25.20 -19.78
N ALA A 360 31.37 -26.18 -20.65
CA ALA A 360 30.91 -27.51 -20.29
C ALA A 360 32.02 -28.32 -19.60
N GLN A 361 31.56 -29.18 -18.69
CA GLN A 361 32.11 -30.47 -18.23
C GLN A 361 33.48 -30.50 -17.54
N ALA A 362 33.46 -30.95 -16.28
CA ALA A 362 33.92 -32.30 -15.95
C ALA A 362 33.40 -32.73 -14.58
N ALA A 363 32.76 -33.90 -14.54
CA ALA A 363 32.47 -34.64 -13.31
C ALA A 363 33.77 -35.24 -12.76
N LEU A 364 33.95 -35.21 -11.43
CA LEU A 364 34.81 -36.17 -10.72
C LEU A 364 34.39 -36.27 -9.25
N ASN A 365 34.30 -37.52 -8.81
CA ASN A 365 33.81 -37.97 -7.52
C ASN A 365 34.78 -37.71 -6.35
N ARG A 366 34.18 -37.70 -5.15
CA ARG A 366 34.69 -37.82 -3.77
C ARG A 366 36.16 -38.24 -3.57
N THR A 367 36.83 -37.59 -2.61
CA THR A 367 37.60 -38.14 -1.44
C THR A 367 38.80 -37.23 -1.12
N GLY A 368 38.96 -36.77 0.13
CA GLY A 368 40.19 -36.09 0.55
C GLY A 368 40.06 -35.22 1.81
N LEU A 369 40.07 -35.86 2.97
CA LEU A 369 40.27 -35.28 4.30
C LEU A 369 41.74 -34.80 4.46
N ILE A 370 41.96 -33.81 5.33
CA ILE A 370 43.23 -33.42 6.00
C ILE A 370 44.20 -32.50 5.23
N ALA A 371 44.16 -31.19 5.51
CA ALA A 371 45.33 -30.33 5.77
C ALA A 371 44.87 -28.89 6.10
N GLY A 372 45.28 -28.33 7.25
CA GLY A 372 45.11 -26.89 7.47
C GLY A 372 45.20 -26.32 8.90
N CYS A 373 45.64 -27.06 9.92
CA CYS A 373 45.80 -26.55 11.30
C CYS A 373 47.01 -25.62 11.52
N THR A 374 47.35 -24.73 10.59
CA THR A 374 48.48 -23.79 10.76
C THR A 374 48.10 -22.30 10.63
N ILE A 375 46.84 -21.97 10.34
CA ILE A 375 46.42 -20.56 10.15
C ILE A 375 46.00 -19.90 11.48
N ALA A 376 45.61 -20.66 12.50
CA ALA A 376 45.17 -20.11 13.79
C ALA A 376 46.30 -19.53 14.65
N GLY A 377 47.54 -19.99 14.48
CA GLY A 377 48.67 -19.52 15.29
C GLY A 377 49.14 -18.10 14.93
N LEU A 378 49.12 -17.76 13.64
CA LEU A 378 49.64 -16.47 13.15
C LEU A 378 48.70 -15.30 13.47
N VAL A 379 47.39 -15.52 13.48
CA VAL A 379 46.39 -14.49 13.82
C VAL A 379 46.47 -14.11 15.31
N VAL A 380 46.71 -15.09 16.19
CA VAL A 380 46.82 -14.85 17.63
C VAL A 380 48.10 -14.07 17.96
N THR A 381 49.23 -14.38 17.31
CA THR A 381 50.48 -13.62 17.51
C THR A 381 50.38 -12.17 17.03
N ALA A 382 49.68 -11.92 15.90
CA ALA A 382 49.48 -10.56 15.40
C ALA A 382 48.58 -9.72 16.33
N LEU A 383 47.54 -10.32 16.91
CA LEU A 383 46.65 -9.66 17.87
C LEU A 383 47.34 -9.26 19.17
N VAL A 384 48.24 -10.11 19.69
CA VAL A 384 49.01 -9.81 20.91
C VAL A 384 49.98 -8.65 20.70
N VAL A 385 50.67 -8.60 19.55
CA VAL A 385 51.57 -7.49 19.20
C VAL A 385 50.81 -6.18 19.04
N PHE A 386 49.63 -6.21 18.39
CA PHE A 386 48.79 -5.02 18.21
C PHE A 386 48.27 -4.45 19.53
N LEU A 387 47.86 -5.31 20.46
CA LEU A 387 47.38 -4.89 21.79
C LEU A 387 48.50 -4.30 22.66
N LEU A 388 49.72 -4.85 22.59
CA LEU A 388 50.89 -4.31 23.27
C LEU A 388 51.32 -2.94 22.69
N TRP A 389 51.24 -2.77 21.37
CA TRP A 389 51.47 -1.49 20.71
C TRP A 389 50.43 -0.44 21.12
N ARG A 390 49.14 -0.79 21.16
CA ARG A 390 48.06 0.12 21.59
C ARG A 390 48.16 0.52 23.07
N TRP A 391 48.66 -0.38 23.92
CA TRP A 391 48.83 -0.11 25.36
C TRP A 391 49.99 0.84 25.64
N THR A 392 51.12 0.68 24.92
CA THR A 392 52.28 1.58 25.03
C THR A 392 51.97 2.97 24.46
N HIS A 393 51.19 3.04 23.37
CA HIS A 393 50.80 4.31 22.75
C HIS A 393 49.76 5.12 23.55
N ARG A 394 49.07 4.49 24.52
CA ARG A 394 48.12 5.17 25.42
C ARG A 394 48.79 5.83 26.64
N LYS A 395 50.08 5.59 26.90
CA LYS A 395 50.79 6.16 28.06
C LYS A 395 51.46 7.53 27.80
N HIS A 396 51.33 8.10 26.60
CA HIS A 396 51.97 9.38 26.23
C HIS A 396 51.03 10.42 25.59
N ARG A 397 49.79 10.55 26.06
CA ARG A 397 48.96 11.74 25.76
C ARG A 397 48.07 12.13 26.94
N THR A 398 48.65 12.88 27.88
CA THR A 398 47.90 13.72 28.83
C THR A 398 48.62 15.07 28.94
N SER A 399 48.14 16.07 28.21
CA SER A 399 48.18 17.50 28.59
C SER A 399 47.50 18.36 27.52
N GLY A 400 46.59 19.23 27.98
CA GLY A 400 46.23 20.52 27.41
C GLY A 400 45.55 20.56 26.04
N ASP A 401 44.24 20.81 25.98
CA ASP A 401 43.75 22.19 25.82
C ASP A 401 42.22 22.27 25.91
N ARG A 402 41.74 23.25 26.67
CA ARG A 402 40.35 23.71 26.66
C ARG A 402 40.28 24.80 25.58
N VAL A 403 39.42 24.63 24.58
CA VAL A 403 39.06 25.70 23.64
C VAL A 403 37.55 25.84 23.59
N HIS A 404 37.14 27.10 23.64
CA HIS A 404 35.78 27.63 23.76
C HIS A 404 34.84 27.16 22.64
N MET A 405 33.61 26.77 23.02
CA MET A 405 32.47 26.69 22.10
C MET A 405 32.05 28.12 21.75
N ALA A 406 32.39 28.55 20.54
CA ALA A 406 31.72 29.68 19.89
C ALA A 406 30.41 29.16 19.28
N GLU A 407 29.31 29.77 19.69
CA GLU A 407 27.98 29.58 19.14
C GLU A 407 27.94 30.13 17.71
N ASN A 408 27.98 29.24 16.71
CA ASN A 408 27.66 29.59 15.33
C ASN A 408 26.22 29.17 15.04
N THR A 409 25.30 30.11 15.21
CA THR A 409 23.93 30.05 14.70
C THR A 409 23.97 30.14 13.18
N HIS A 410 24.00 29.00 12.49
CA HIS A 410 23.70 28.96 11.06
C HIS A 410 22.19 29.05 10.88
N HIS A 411 21.69 30.29 10.75
CA HIS A 411 20.39 30.53 10.15
C HIS A 411 20.44 30.09 8.68
N LEU A 412 19.77 28.98 8.37
CA LEU A 412 19.39 28.67 6.99
C LEU A 412 18.30 29.64 6.57
N SER A 413 18.68 30.70 5.85
CA SER A 413 17.73 31.56 5.16
C SER A 413 17.18 30.80 3.96
N VAL A 414 15.94 30.31 4.07
CA VAL A 414 15.19 29.83 2.91
C VAL A 414 14.85 31.03 2.05
N ILE A 415 15.46 31.13 0.86
CA ILE A 415 15.05 32.09 -0.16
C ILE A 415 13.79 31.51 -0.82
N PRO A 416 12.61 32.16 -0.73
CA PRO A 416 11.44 31.74 -1.48
C PRO A 416 11.69 31.97 -2.97
N TYR A 417 11.35 30.99 -3.81
CA TYR A 417 11.24 31.22 -5.26
C TYR A 417 10.19 32.31 -5.50
N GLY A 418 10.64 33.48 -5.97
CA GLY A 418 9.78 34.59 -6.35
C GLY A 418 9.11 34.29 -7.69
N TYR A 419 7.78 34.38 -7.72
CA TYR A 419 7.06 34.60 -8.97
C TYR A 419 7.36 36.03 -9.45
N GLU A 420 7.96 36.16 -10.63
CA GLU A 420 8.04 37.46 -11.31
C GLU A 420 6.63 37.88 -11.74
N SER A 421 6.01 38.76 -10.95
CA SER A 421 4.92 39.60 -11.41
C SER A 421 5.52 40.73 -12.24
N THR A 422 5.33 40.66 -13.56
CA THR A 422 5.56 41.81 -14.44
C THR A 422 4.40 42.78 -14.26
N THR A 423 4.62 43.84 -13.50
CA THR A 423 3.80 45.05 -13.50
C THR A 423 4.18 45.92 -14.70
N GLN A 424 3.23 46.15 -15.61
CA GLN A 424 3.20 47.38 -16.39
C GLN A 424 2.07 48.25 -15.83
N ASP A 425 2.47 49.39 -15.28
CA ASP A 425 1.59 50.48 -14.89
C ASP A 425 0.84 51.02 -16.11
N GLU A 426 -0.48 51.16 -15.98
CA GLU A 426 -1.19 52.32 -16.54
C GLU A 426 -2.42 52.61 -15.68
N SER A 427 -2.69 53.89 -15.50
CA SER A 427 -3.45 54.48 -14.41
C SER A 427 -4.91 54.80 -14.78
N SER A 428 -5.74 54.87 -13.73
CA SER A 428 -6.93 55.72 -13.54
C SER A 428 -8.35 55.20 -13.86
N ASN A 429 -9.19 55.32 -12.81
CA ASN A 429 -10.64 55.57 -12.74
C ASN A 429 -11.68 54.51 -13.15
N SER A 430 -12.43 54.04 -12.14
CA SER A 430 -13.85 53.60 -12.21
C SER A 430 -14.80 54.81 -12.46
N PRO A 431 -16.11 54.68 -12.80
CA PRO A 431 -17.01 53.52 -12.58
C PRO A 431 -18.12 53.20 -13.64
N ALA A 432 -18.78 52.07 -13.41
CA ALA A 432 -20.20 51.73 -13.70
C ALA A 432 -20.68 51.22 -15.09
N ASP A 433 -21.34 50.05 -15.01
CA ASP A 433 -22.58 49.59 -15.66
C ASP A 433 -22.62 48.98 -17.09
N SER A 434 -23.52 47.99 -17.23
CA SER A 434 -24.13 47.36 -18.42
C SER A 434 -23.50 46.12 -19.11
N GLY A 435 -24.34 45.08 -19.32
CA GLY A 435 -24.38 44.33 -20.60
C GLY A 435 -24.09 42.81 -20.59
N LEU A 436 -25.14 42.00 -20.82
CA LEU A 436 -25.11 40.56 -21.14
C LEU A 436 -24.76 40.29 -22.62
N SER A 437 -23.88 39.30 -22.90
CA SER A 437 -23.95 38.26 -23.98
C SER A 437 -22.58 37.74 -24.49
N PRO A 438 -22.54 36.54 -25.12
CA PRO A 438 -21.50 35.53 -24.88
C PRO A 438 -20.44 35.38 -25.97
N GLY A 439 -19.28 34.85 -25.59
CA GLY A 439 -18.34 34.22 -26.51
C GLY A 439 -16.88 34.60 -26.27
N SER A 440 -16.13 33.73 -25.58
CA SER A 440 -14.67 33.60 -25.69
C SER A 440 -14.21 32.27 -25.08
N PRO A 441 -13.29 31.52 -25.74
CA PRO A 441 -12.79 30.24 -25.25
C PRO A 441 -11.75 30.42 -24.12
N PRO A 442 -11.50 29.39 -23.29
CA PRO A 442 -10.58 29.50 -22.15
C PRO A 442 -9.11 29.55 -22.59
N PRO A 443 -8.21 30.11 -21.75
CA PRO A 443 -6.80 30.29 -22.09
C PRO A 443 -6.03 28.95 -22.11
N SER A 444 -4.99 28.93 -22.93
CA SER A 444 -4.23 27.74 -23.30
C SER A 444 -3.26 27.27 -22.20
N GLY A 445 -3.49 26.07 -21.68
CA GLY A 445 -2.53 25.27 -20.93
C GLY A 445 -2.11 24.03 -21.72
N VAL A 446 -0.80 23.87 -21.92
CA VAL A 446 -0.02 22.79 -22.56
C VAL A 446 -0.80 21.55 -23.04
N THR A 447 -1.08 21.47 -24.34
CA THR A 447 -1.43 20.23 -25.05
C THR A 447 -0.31 19.83 -26.00
N SER A 448 0.05 18.54 -26.03
CA SER A 448 1.15 18.03 -26.84
C SER A 448 0.85 18.10 -28.35
N LYS A 449 1.89 18.20 -29.17
CA LYS A 449 1.81 18.36 -30.64
C LYS A 449 0.98 17.26 -31.34
N ALA A 450 0.88 16.07 -30.72
CA ALA A 450 0.07 14.95 -31.21
C ALA A 450 -1.45 15.20 -31.09
N ALA A 451 -1.90 15.91 -30.05
CA ALA A 451 -3.31 16.26 -29.85
C ALA A 451 -3.82 17.26 -30.91
N ARG A 452 -2.93 18.09 -31.47
CA ARG A 452 -3.27 19.02 -32.57
C ARG A 452 -3.44 18.34 -33.92
N GLU A 453 -2.76 17.22 -34.16
CA GLU A 453 -2.86 16.51 -35.45
C GLU A 453 -4.09 15.61 -35.52
N LEU A 454 -4.54 15.05 -34.40
CA LEU A 454 -5.78 14.24 -34.35
C LEU A 454 -7.05 15.09 -34.54
N ALA A 455 -7.05 16.33 -34.05
CA ALA A 455 -8.17 17.26 -34.25
C ALA A 455 -8.29 17.77 -35.70
N ARG A 456 -7.21 17.69 -36.49
CA ARG A 456 -7.20 18.13 -37.91
C ARG A 456 -7.64 17.04 -38.89
N SER A 457 -7.64 15.76 -38.51
CA SER A 457 -8.08 14.66 -39.39
C SER A 457 -9.60 14.41 -39.36
N GLY A 458 -10.32 14.95 -38.38
CA GLY A 458 -11.78 14.83 -38.25
C GLY A 458 -12.61 15.85 -39.04
N GLN A 459 -11.99 16.85 -39.66
CA GLN A 459 -12.66 17.89 -40.46
C GLN A 459 -12.14 17.90 -41.90
N ARG A 460 -12.39 16.83 -42.66
CA ARG A 460 -12.32 16.89 -44.14
C ARG A 460 -13.18 15.79 -44.78
N GLY A 461 -14.23 16.25 -45.46
CA GLY A 461 -15.22 15.47 -46.21
C GLY A 461 -16.60 15.72 -45.61
N GLY A 462 -17.55 16.43 -46.22
CA GLY A 462 -17.76 16.83 -47.60
C GLY A 462 -19.28 16.80 -47.79
N SER A 463 -19.88 17.98 -47.98
CA SER A 463 -21.31 18.26 -47.98
C SER A 463 -22.01 18.04 -49.34
N THR A 464 -23.35 17.89 -49.29
CA THR A 464 -24.46 18.01 -50.30
C THR A 464 -25.31 16.73 -50.36
N SER A 465 -26.66 16.68 -50.33
CA SER A 465 -27.74 17.67 -50.49
C SER A 465 -29.13 17.11 -50.04
N SER A 466 -30.04 18.02 -49.65
CA SER A 466 -31.53 18.04 -49.73
C SER A 466 -32.46 16.93 -49.16
N ALA A 467 -33.21 17.33 -48.12
CA ALA A 467 -34.68 17.30 -47.91
C ALA A 467 -35.53 16.06 -48.23
N THR A 468 -36.13 15.43 -47.20
CA THR A 468 -37.59 15.27 -46.96
C THR A 468 -37.86 14.49 -45.65
N SER A 469 -38.88 14.88 -44.88
CA SER A 469 -39.49 14.07 -43.80
C SER A 469 -40.50 13.07 -44.42
N PRO A 470 -40.85 11.91 -43.79
CA PRO A 470 -41.76 11.89 -42.62
C PRO A 470 -41.59 10.73 -41.59
N THR A 471 -42.11 11.01 -40.38
CA THR A 471 -42.71 10.14 -39.31
C THR A 471 -42.51 8.62 -39.24
N GLY A 472 -42.14 8.10 -38.04
CA GLY A 472 -42.58 6.80 -37.51
C GLY A 472 -41.64 6.08 -36.50
N GLY A 473 -42.08 5.95 -35.23
CA GLY A 473 -41.94 4.78 -34.30
C GLY A 473 -40.58 4.21 -33.83
N GLU A 474 -40.28 4.36 -32.53
CA GLU A 474 -39.54 3.52 -31.50
C GLU A 474 -38.39 2.53 -31.85
N PRO A 475 -37.51 2.11 -30.89
CA PRO A 475 -37.20 2.59 -29.54
C PRO A 475 -35.70 2.94 -29.31
N ALA A 476 -35.39 3.54 -28.15
CA ALA A 476 -34.04 3.93 -27.73
C ALA A 476 -33.23 2.74 -27.18
N GLY A 477 -32.10 2.45 -27.82
CA GLY A 477 -31.05 1.56 -27.31
C GLY A 477 -29.69 1.99 -27.85
N SER A 478 -28.66 1.83 -27.03
CA SER A 478 -27.21 1.96 -27.33
C SER A 478 -26.51 3.32 -27.15
N GLU A 479 -26.58 3.92 -25.95
CA GLU A 479 -25.54 4.87 -25.49
C GLU A 479 -24.55 4.23 -24.48
N GLN A 480 -24.91 3.14 -23.81
CA GLN A 480 -24.02 2.46 -22.84
C GLN A 480 -22.92 1.59 -23.48
N GLY A 481 -23.12 1.09 -24.70
CA GLY A 481 -22.11 0.30 -25.41
C GLY A 481 -20.91 1.12 -25.90
N THR A 482 -21.17 2.38 -26.28
CA THR A 482 -20.15 3.27 -26.86
C THR A 482 -19.22 3.79 -25.77
N ILE A 483 -19.74 4.18 -24.60
CA ILE A 483 -18.93 4.69 -23.49
C ILE A 483 -18.03 3.60 -22.89
N ALA A 484 -18.55 2.37 -22.73
CA ALA A 484 -17.75 1.23 -22.26
C ALA A 484 -16.61 0.87 -23.24
N SER A 485 -16.87 0.97 -24.56
CA SER A 485 -15.85 0.73 -25.58
C SER A 485 -14.78 1.82 -25.61
N MET A 486 -15.16 3.09 -25.39
CA MET A 486 -14.22 4.22 -25.33
C MET A 486 -13.32 4.15 -24.08
N ALA A 487 -13.89 3.77 -22.92
CA ALA A 487 -13.13 3.59 -21.69
C ALA A 487 -12.12 2.42 -21.79
N MET A 488 -12.48 1.31 -22.46
CA MET A 488 -11.54 0.22 -22.73
C MET A 488 -10.39 0.65 -23.65
N VAL A 489 -10.66 1.47 -24.66
CA VAL A 489 -9.65 1.99 -25.59
C VAL A 489 -8.70 2.96 -24.88
N GLU A 490 -9.20 3.81 -23.98
CA GLU A 490 -8.35 4.69 -23.16
C GLU A 490 -7.45 3.91 -22.18
N VAL A 491 -7.97 2.87 -21.52
CA VAL A 491 -7.18 2.01 -20.62
C VAL A 491 -6.11 1.24 -21.38
N GLN A 492 -6.41 0.78 -22.60
CA GLN A 492 -5.42 0.14 -23.48
C GLN A 492 -4.36 1.13 -23.98
N GLY A 493 -4.75 2.37 -24.29
CA GLY A 493 -3.83 3.45 -24.65
C GLY A 493 -2.85 3.78 -23.52
N LEU A 494 -3.36 3.92 -22.29
CA LEU A 494 -2.53 4.16 -21.09
C LEU A 494 -1.55 3.02 -20.82
N ARG A 495 -1.97 1.77 -21.05
CA ARG A 495 -1.09 0.60 -20.93
C ARG A 495 0.06 0.65 -21.95
N ALA A 496 -0.24 1.02 -23.20
CA ALA A 496 0.77 1.13 -24.25
C ALA A 496 1.77 2.28 -23.98
N GLU A 497 1.31 3.41 -23.45
CA GLU A 497 2.18 4.52 -23.04
C GLU A 497 3.11 4.16 -21.88
N LEU A 498 2.61 3.42 -20.88
CA LEU A 498 3.41 2.91 -19.77
C LEU A 498 4.49 1.92 -20.21
N GLU A 499 4.15 1.04 -21.16
CA GLU A 499 5.11 0.11 -21.77
C GLU A 499 6.18 0.87 -22.58
N GLY A 500 5.77 1.94 -23.29
CA GLY A 500 6.66 2.85 -24.01
C GLY A 500 7.62 3.61 -23.09
N LEU A 501 7.13 4.09 -21.95
CA LEU A 501 7.94 4.74 -20.91
C LEU A 501 8.93 3.76 -20.26
N ARG A 502 8.51 2.52 -19.99
CA ARG A 502 9.41 1.45 -19.51
C ARG A 502 10.52 1.14 -20.51
N SER A 503 10.19 1.09 -21.81
CA SER A 503 11.17 0.89 -22.88
C SER A 503 12.17 2.05 -22.97
N LEU A 504 11.68 3.29 -22.90
CA LEU A 504 12.52 4.49 -22.90
C LEU A 504 13.46 4.58 -21.70
N LEU A 505 13.01 4.20 -20.51
CA LEU A 505 13.85 4.18 -19.31
C LEU A 505 14.95 3.11 -19.40
N ARG A 506 14.65 1.92 -19.92
CA ARG A 506 15.67 0.89 -20.18
C ARG A 506 16.70 1.32 -21.22
N ASN A 507 16.28 2.03 -22.26
CA ASN A 507 17.20 2.56 -23.27
C ASN A 507 18.02 3.77 -22.75
N ARG A 508 17.53 4.49 -21.75
CA ARG A 508 18.25 5.61 -21.12
C ARG A 508 19.32 5.14 -20.14
N GLU A 509 19.08 4.02 -19.44
CA GLU A 509 20.12 3.37 -18.60
C GLU A 509 21.32 2.86 -19.40
N ALA A 510 21.15 2.58 -20.70
CA ALA A 510 22.25 2.16 -21.58
C ALA A 510 23.18 3.31 -22.05
N HIS A 511 22.85 4.57 -21.76
CA HIS A 511 23.57 5.76 -22.26
C HIS A 511 23.84 6.84 -21.19
N LEU A 512 23.97 6.46 -19.91
CA LEU A 512 24.46 7.40 -18.89
C LEU A 512 26.00 7.40 -18.91
N ASP A 513 26.59 8.36 -19.62
CA ASP A 513 27.97 8.77 -19.36
C ASP A 513 28.09 9.26 -17.91
N ALA A 514 29.22 8.97 -17.27
CA ALA A 514 29.48 9.33 -15.88
C ALA A 514 29.38 10.85 -15.65
N PRO A 515 28.87 11.32 -14.50
CA PRO A 515 28.86 12.74 -14.17
C PRO A 515 30.30 13.29 -14.05
N PRO A 516 30.55 14.56 -14.39
CA PRO A 516 31.89 15.13 -14.32
C PRO A 516 32.40 15.21 -12.87
N ASP A 517 33.68 14.88 -12.67
CA ASP A 517 34.38 14.99 -11.40
C ASP A 517 34.43 16.45 -10.92
N TYR A 518 33.97 16.68 -9.69
CA TYR A 518 34.14 17.96 -9.00
C TYR A 518 35.47 17.94 -8.24
N ALA A 519 36.42 18.74 -8.72
CA ALA A 519 37.68 18.98 -8.02
C ALA A 519 37.44 19.75 -6.71
N ILE A 520 37.90 19.18 -5.60
CA ILE A 520 37.94 19.85 -4.29
C ILE A 520 39.16 20.77 -4.30
N HIS A 521 38.93 22.08 -4.30
CA HIS A 521 39.98 23.04 -3.96
C HIS A 521 40.13 23.12 -2.44
N VAL A 522 41.37 22.90 -1.99
CA VAL A 522 41.86 22.86 -0.60
C VAL A 522 41.68 24.19 0.12
#